data_AF-A0A526TBA1-F1
#
_entry.id   AF-A0A526TBA1-F1
#
_cell.length_a   1.000
_cell.length_b   1.000
_cell.length_c   1.000
_cell.angle_alpha   90.00
_cell.angle_beta   90.00
_cell.angle_gamma   90.00
#
_symmetry.space_group_name_H-M   'P 1'
#
loop_
_entity.id
_entity.type
_entity.pdbx_description
1 polymer ?
#
loop_
_entity_poly.entity_id
_entity_poly.type
_entity_poly.pdbx_seq_one_letter_code
_entity_poly.pdbx_strand_id
1 'polypeptide(L)' 'VRPHKDQPFYHLLAENSETEYIAYVSEQNLLEDQSGEPVRHPQIKEMFDKKPDGRYQPKRQSRH' A
#
# COMPACT_ATOMS: atom_id res chain seq x y z
N VAL A 1 19.34 -14.78 -3.35
CA VAL A 1 18.19 -15.70 -3.20
C VAL A 1 17.33 -15.57 -4.44
N ARG A 2 16.89 -16.67 -5.05
CA ARG A 2 16.02 -16.64 -6.24
C ARG A 2 14.57 -16.45 -5.80
N PRO A 3 13.80 -15.54 -6.41
CA PRO A 3 12.41 -15.36 -6.02
C PRO A 3 11.56 -16.60 -6.25
N HIS A 4 10.58 -16.86 -5.38
CA HIS A 4 9.65 -17.97 -5.55
C HIS A 4 8.82 -17.74 -6.82
N LYS A 5 8.72 -18.76 -7.68
CA LYS A 5 8.17 -18.61 -9.04
C LYS A 5 6.69 -18.21 -9.03
N ASP A 6 5.93 -18.66 -8.04
CA ASP A 6 4.48 -18.48 -7.95
C ASP A 6 4.06 -17.43 -6.90
N GLN A 7 5.02 -16.60 -6.45
CA GLN A 7 4.73 -15.59 -5.44
C GLN A 7 3.89 -14.45 -6.01
N PRO A 8 3.02 -13.82 -5.19
CA PRO A 8 2.21 -12.71 -5.64
C PRO A 8 3.04 -11.44 -5.88
N PHE A 9 2.53 -10.63 -6.79
CA PHE A 9 3.00 -9.27 -7.06
C PHE A 9 1.93 -8.28 -6.63
N TYR A 10 2.36 -7.20 -6.01
CA TYR A 10 1.49 -6.16 -5.48
C TYR A 10 1.74 -4.84 -6.19
N HIS A 11 0.65 -4.10 -6.41
CA HIS A 11 0.71 -2.68 -6.73
C HIS A 11 0.70 -1.91 -5.40
N LEU A 12 1.70 -1.08 -5.18
CA LEU A 12 1.80 -0.27 -3.98
C LEU A 12 1.52 1.20 -4.30
N LEU A 13 0.78 1.85 -3.40
CA LEU A 13 0.76 3.30 -3.27
C LEU A 13 1.94 3.66 -2.35
N ALA A 14 3.06 4.09 -2.93
CA ALA A 14 4.32 4.28 -2.22
C ALA A 14 4.73 5.75 -2.12
N GLU A 15 5.64 6.05 -1.21
CA GLU A 15 6.25 7.37 -1.06
C GLU A 15 7.73 7.26 -0.66
N ASN A 16 8.48 8.32 -0.91
CA ASN A 16 9.81 8.52 -0.34
C ASN A 16 9.91 9.95 0.23
N SER A 17 11.11 10.46 0.51
CA SER A 17 11.28 11.82 1.04
C SER A 17 10.90 12.94 0.07
N GLU A 18 10.75 12.66 -1.22
CA GLU A 18 10.60 13.65 -2.28
C GLU A 18 9.26 13.56 -3.03
N THR A 19 8.69 12.35 -3.16
CA THR A 19 7.54 12.12 -4.04
C THR A 19 6.71 10.90 -3.65
N GLU A 20 5.47 10.88 -4.12
CA GLU A 20 4.52 9.77 -4.08
C GLU A 20 4.40 9.10 -5.46
N TYR A 21 4.38 7.78 -5.52
CA TYR A 21 4.36 7.02 -6.78
C TYR A 21 3.72 5.63 -6.65
N ILE A 22 3.40 5.02 -7.79
CA ILE A 22 2.93 3.63 -7.87
C ILE A 22 4.12 2.70 -8.12
N ALA A 23 4.27 1.67 -7.30
CA ALA A 23 5.30 0.66 -7.45
C ALA A 23 4.71 -0.73 -7.73
N TYR A 24 5.51 -1.58 -8.36
CA TYR A 24 5.19 -2.98 -8.63
C TYR A 24 6.27 -3.83 -7.99
N VAL A 25 5.90 -4.62 -6.99
CA VAL A 25 6.88 -5.36 -6.19
C VAL A 25 6.38 -6.75 -5.86
N SER A 26 7.31 -7.69 -5.77
CA SER A 26 7.04 -9.03 -5.28
C SER A 26 6.92 -9.07 -3.76
N GLU A 27 6.12 -10.00 -3.23
CA GLU A 27 5.93 -10.19 -1.78
C GLU A 27 7.25 -10.29 -0.99
N GLN A 28 8.25 -11.01 -1.50
CA GLN A 28 9.54 -11.19 -0.82
C GLN A 28 10.32 -9.90 -0.55
N ASN A 29 10.01 -8.83 -1.27
CA ASN A 29 10.64 -7.52 -1.10
C ASN A 29 9.80 -6.60 -0.22
N LEU A 30 8.72 -7.11 0.40
CA LEU A 30 7.90 -6.39 1.37
C LEU A 30 8.39 -6.68 2.79
N LEU A 31 8.34 -5.65 3.61
CA LEU A 31 8.52 -5.73 5.04
C LEU A 31 7.30 -5.09 5.71
N GLU A 32 6.90 -5.63 6.86
CA GLU A 32 5.81 -5.02 7.64
C GLU A 32 6.24 -3.64 8.13
N ASP A 33 5.40 -2.64 7.88
CA ASP A 33 5.56 -1.32 8.48
C ASP A 33 5.06 -1.34 9.93
N GLN A 34 5.95 -1.02 10.86
CA GLN A 34 5.65 -0.93 12.29
C GLN A 34 5.63 0.52 12.80
N SER A 35 5.83 1.51 11.92
CA SER A 35 5.85 2.93 12.31
C SER A 35 4.48 3.44 12.73
N GLY A 36 3.40 2.95 12.09
CA GLY A 36 2.05 3.47 12.29
C GLY A 36 1.83 4.86 11.67
N GLU A 37 2.82 5.38 10.94
CA GLU A 37 2.71 6.67 10.25
C GLU A 37 1.77 6.56 9.04
N PRO A 38 0.94 7.57 8.78
CA PRO A 38 0.10 7.56 7.59
C PRO A 38 0.91 7.74 6.31
N VAL A 39 0.60 6.94 5.30
CA VAL A 39 1.08 7.16 3.94
C VAL A 39 0.35 8.38 3.33
N ARG A 40 1.11 9.26 2.69
CA ARG A 40 0.72 10.55 2.12
C ARG A 40 0.14 10.45 0.70
N HIS A 41 0.25 9.29 0.06
CA HIS A 41 -0.20 9.08 -1.33
C HIS A 41 -1.67 9.50 -1.55
N PRO A 42 -1.97 10.39 -2.52
CA PRO A 42 -3.29 11.01 -2.67
C PRO A 42 -4.42 9.99 -2.90
N GLN A 43 -4.17 8.95 -3.70
CA GLN A 43 -5.16 7.89 -3.97
C GLN A 43 -5.56 7.08 -2.74
N ILE A 44 -4.80 7.13 -1.64
CA ILE A 44 -5.22 6.48 -0.39
C ILE A 44 -6.53 7.07 0.10
N LYS A 45 -6.71 8.39 0.01
CA LYS A 45 -7.94 9.07 0.42
C LYS A 45 -9.12 8.73 -0.48
N GLU A 46 -8.88 8.27 -1.70
CA GLU A 46 -9.92 7.84 -2.64
C GLU A 46 -10.35 6.40 -2.37
N MET A 47 -9.38 5.52 -2.06
CA MET A 47 -9.60 4.08 -1.95
C MET A 47 -9.87 3.61 -0.52
N PHE A 48 -9.42 4.34 0.51
CA PHE A 48 -9.49 3.92 1.90
C PHE A 48 -10.05 5.01 2.82
N ASP A 49 -10.72 4.58 3.88
CA ASP A 49 -11.06 5.39 5.04
C ASP A 49 -10.04 5.11 6.16
N LYS A 50 -9.47 6.16 6.75
CA LYS A 50 -8.57 6.03 7.90
C LYS A 50 -9.39 5.92 9.19
N LYS A 51 -9.19 4.86 9.95
CA LYS A 51 -9.81 4.64 11.25
C LYS A 51 -9.10 5.45 12.35
N PRO A 52 -9.78 5.73 13.48
CA PRO A 52 -9.15 6.43 14.62
C PRO A 52 -7.93 5.72 15.19
N ASP A 53 -7.83 4.40 15.01
CA ASP A 53 -6.68 3.58 15.44
C ASP A 53 -5.52 3.54 14.43
N GLY A 54 -5.58 4.36 13.37
CA GLY A 54 -4.54 4.46 12.35
C GLY A 54 -4.69 3.49 11.18
N ARG A 55 -5.56 2.46 11.27
CA ARG A 55 -5.71 1.46 10.21
C ARG A 55 -6.49 1.99 9.00
N TYR A 56 -6.16 1.50 7.81
CA TYR A 56 -6.90 1.78 6.58
C TYR A 56 -7.98 0.73 6.35
N GLN A 57 -9.21 1.17 6.10
CA GLN A 57 -10.30 0.30 5.67
C GLN A 57 -10.66 0.62 4.22
N PRO A 58 -10.71 -0.36 3.30
CA PRO A 58 -11.14 -0.12 1.94
C PRO A 58 -12.54 0.50 1.93
N LYS A 59 -12.70 1.57 1.15
CA LYS A 59 -14.04 2.08 0.86
C LYS A 59 -14.79 1.01 0.10
N ARG A 60 -16.10 0.90 0.35
CA ARG A 60 -16.96 0.06 -0.50
C ARG A 60 -16.92 0.67 -1.90
N GLN A 61 -16.12 0.10 -2.79
CA GLN A 61 -16.22 0.43 -4.20
C GLN A 61 -17.60 -0.06 -4.64
N SER A 62 -18.52 0.87 -4.88
CA SER A 62 -19.71 0.58 -5.65
C SER A 62 -19.23 0.14 -7.02
N ARG A 63 -19.14 -1.18 -7.22
CA ARG A 63 -19.00 -1.77 -8.55
C ARG A 63 -20.24 -1.32 -9.31
N HIS A 64 -20.07 -0.39 -10.24
CA HIS A 64 -21.09 -0.08 -11.22
C HIS A 64 -21.13 -1.19 -12.27
#